data_AF-A0AAD8JAC8-F1
#
_entry.id   AF-A0AAD8JAC8-F1
#
_cell.length_a   1.000
_cell.length_b   1.000
_cell.length_c   1.000
_cell.angle_alpha   90.00
_cell.angle_beta   90.00
_cell.angle_gamma   90.00
#
_symmetry.space_group_name_H-M   'P 1'
#
loop_
_entity.id
_entity.type
_entity.pdbx_description
1 polymer ?
#
loop_
_entity_poly.entity_id
_entity_poly.type
_entity_poly.pdbx_seq_one_letter_code
_entity_poly.pdbx_strand_id
1 'polypeptide(L)'
;MLLRFVKARGYVHLKILSIEDGAEHKSFNFHLDCDKEPELIELFDEKLLIKQELKILQILNLRNSKLSEISNSEYSSPPRIIFLNQNRIFLTMTNNFVVGWDPQEDDLVSIPFEDHILWGSGDNDFYITRDQDIILSYCRSATRYERPREGNASSINISNTLLLTGHSIAKINATEVSDSDFNNKMDQSSRTGVEDAPEGIIAVYFDEEQNQIFTANKSDSVHVWYN
;
A
#
# COMPACT_ATOMS: atom_id res chain seq x y z
N MET A 1 15.11 -11.43 -18.83
CA MET A 1 15.33 -12.56 -17.91
C MET A 1 14.03 -13.33 -17.78
N LEU A 2 14.05 -14.66 -17.97
CA LEU A 2 12.87 -15.52 -17.80
C LEU A 2 13.04 -16.34 -16.53
N LEU A 3 12.05 -16.29 -15.64
CA LEU A 3 11.98 -17.17 -14.49
C LEU A 3 11.13 -18.39 -14.82
N ARG A 4 11.69 -19.59 -14.68
CA ARG A 4 10.96 -20.86 -14.78
C ARG A 4 10.93 -21.53 -13.42
N PHE A 5 9.76 -22.00 -13.01
CA PHE A 5 9.63 -22.80 -11.80
C PHE A 5 9.02 -24.17 -12.08
N VAL A 6 9.47 -25.19 -11.34
CA VAL A 6 8.93 -26.55 -11.39
C VAL A 6 8.72 -27.02 -9.96
N LYS A 7 7.47 -27.28 -9.60
CA LYS A 7 7.14 -27.85 -8.29
C LYS A 7 7.62 -29.30 -8.21
N ALA A 8 8.25 -29.65 -7.10
CA ALA A 8 8.56 -31.01 -6.69
C ALA A 8 8.09 -31.24 -5.26
N ARG A 9 8.22 -32.48 -4.75
CA ARG A 9 7.94 -32.74 -3.33
C ARG A 9 8.96 -32.02 -2.44
N GLY A 10 8.46 -31.17 -1.55
CA GLY A 10 9.20 -30.44 -0.54
C GLY A 10 9.94 -29.19 -1.04
N TYR A 11 9.89 -28.88 -2.34
CA TYR A 11 10.55 -27.68 -2.88
C TYR A 11 10.03 -27.25 -4.26
N VAL A 12 10.30 -26.00 -4.64
CA VAL A 12 10.16 -25.45 -5.99
C VAL A 12 11.55 -25.27 -6.57
N HIS A 13 11.80 -25.90 -7.71
CA HIS A 13 13.00 -25.66 -8.51
C HIS A 13 12.83 -24.39 -9.31
N LEU A 14 13.66 -23.39 -9.07
CA LEU A 14 13.65 -22.10 -9.73
C LEU A 14 14.87 -21.98 -10.63
N LYS A 15 14.64 -21.58 -11.89
CA LYS A 15 15.67 -21.40 -12.91
C LYS A 15 15.56 -20.02 -13.52
N ILE A 16 16.67 -19.32 -13.57
CA ILE A 16 16.84 -18.06 -14.27
C ILE A 16 17.44 -18.36 -15.63
N LEU A 17 16.69 -18.04 -16.69
CA LEU A 17 17.09 -18.25 -18.06
C LEU A 17 17.31 -16.91 -18.75
N SER A 18 18.35 -16.86 -19.58
CA SER A 18 18.51 -15.81 -20.59
C SER A 18 17.33 -15.84 -21.55
N ILE A 19 16.84 -14.66 -21.92
CA ILE A 19 15.78 -14.55 -22.94
C ILE A 19 16.35 -14.64 -24.37
N GLU A 20 17.65 -14.44 -24.54
CA GLU A 20 18.29 -14.36 -25.86
C GLU A 20 18.59 -15.76 -26.41
N ASP A 21 19.10 -16.66 -25.57
CA ASP A 21 19.59 -17.98 -25.97
C ASP A 21 19.03 -19.13 -25.10
N GLY A 22 18.22 -18.82 -24.08
CA GLY A 22 17.67 -19.81 -23.15
C GLY A 22 18.71 -20.43 -22.20
N ALA A 23 19.94 -19.91 -22.18
CA ALA A 23 20.98 -20.40 -21.29
C ALA A 23 20.59 -20.21 -19.82
N GLU A 24 20.91 -21.21 -18.99
CA GLU A 24 20.67 -21.12 -17.55
C GLU A 24 21.75 -20.26 -16.90
N HIS A 25 21.34 -19.13 -16.33
CA HIS A 25 22.22 -18.27 -15.54
C HIS A 25 22.36 -18.78 -14.10
N LYS A 26 21.25 -19.25 -13.52
CA LYS A 26 21.20 -19.66 -12.11
C LYS A 26 20.06 -20.61 -11.84
N SER A 27 20.26 -21.52 -10.90
CA SER A 27 19.21 -22.40 -10.38
C SER A 27 19.28 -22.49 -8.86
N PHE A 28 18.12 -22.63 -8.21
CA PHE A 28 18.03 -22.80 -6.77
C PHE A 28 16.76 -23.55 -6.37
N ASN A 29 16.82 -24.22 -5.23
CA ASN A 29 15.72 -25.03 -4.70
C ASN A 29 15.11 -24.28 -3.52
N PHE A 30 13.91 -23.78 -3.70
CA PHE A 30 13.18 -23.10 -2.65
C PHE A 30 12.30 -24.09 -1.89
N HIS A 31 12.50 -24.25 -0.59
CA HIS A 31 11.81 -25.29 0.17
C HIS A 31 10.33 -24.95 0.38
N LEU A 32 9.47 -25.94 0.19
CA LEU A 32 8.04 -25.84 0.44
C LEU A 32 7.70 -26.45 1.78
N ASP A 33 7.05 -25.67 2.64
CA ASP A 33 6.47 -26.22 3.85
C ASP A 33 5.16 -26.94 3.57
N CYS A 34 5.04 -28.15 4.11
CA CYS A 34 3.88 -29.03 3.96
C CYS A 34 3.43 -29.30 2.52
N ASP A 35 4.34 -29.23 1.53
CA ASP A 35 4.05 -29.41 0.10
C ASP A 35 2.99 -28.42 -0.48
N LYS A 36 2.67 -27.37 0.27
CA LYS A 36 1.72 -26.33 -0.17
C LYS A 36 2.35 -25.45 -1.23
N GLU A 37 1.54 -25.03 -2.20
CA GLU A 37 2.01 -24.10 -3.23
C GLU A 37 2.21 -22.71 -2.62
N PRO A 38 3.21 -21.95 -3.10
CA PRO A 38 3.35 -20.55 -2.70
C PRO A 38 2.10 -19.75 -3.08
N GLU A 39 1.67 -18.86 -2.19
CA GLU A 39 0.61 -17.89 -2.45
C GLU A 39 1.08 -16.82 -3.45
N LEU A 40 2.39 -16.54 -3.48
CA LEU A 40 3.01 -15.56 -4.37
C LEU A 40 4.41 -16.02 -4.74
N ILE A 41 4.76 -15.88 -6.02
CA ILE A 41 6.14 -15.85 -6.53
C ILE A 41 6.21 -14.70 -7.53
N GLU A 42 6.86 -13.60 -7.17
CA GLU A 42 6.98 -12.41 -8.03
C GLU A 42 8.43 -11.96 -8.14
N LEU A 43 8.85 -11.64 -9.37
CA LEU A 43 10.16 -11.05 -9.65
C LEU A 43 10.05 -9.53 -9.62
N PHE A 44 10.77 -8.88 -8.70
CA PHE A 44 10.80 -7.43 -8.57
C PHE A 44 12.22 -6.94 -8.32
N ASP A 45 12.74 -6.09 -9.20
CA ASP A 45 14.07 -5.47 -9.07
C ASP A 45 15.21 -6.46 -8.74
N GLU A 46 15.29 -7.55 -9.52
CA GLU A 46 16.25 -8.65 -9.32
C GLU A 46 16.15 -9.37 -7.95
N LYS A 47 15.04 -9.19 -7.25
CA LYS A 47 14.68 -9.90 -6.04
C LYS A 47 13.45 -10.76 -6.34
N LEU A 48 13.46 -11.98 -5.84
CA LEU A 48 12.34 -12.89 -5.95
C LEU A 48 11.59 -12.91 -4.62
N LEU A 49 10.36 -12.39 -4.64
CA LEU A 49 9.46 -12.37 -3.49
C LEU A 49 8.66 -13.66 -3.49
N ILE A 50 8.72 -14.39 -2.38
CA ILE A 50 8.04 -15.68 -2.23
C ILE A 50 7.22 -15.66 -0.94
N LYS A 51 5.91 -15.82 -1.07
CA LYS A 51 4.98 -15.93 0.06
C LYS A 51 4.39 -17.34 0.11
N GLN A 52 4.40 -17.94 1.29
CA GLN A 52 3.71 -19.20 1.56
C GLN A 52 2.68 -19.00 2.67
N GLU A 53 1.64 -19.83 2.69
CA GLU A 53 0.61 -19.83 3.72
C GLU A 53 1.25 -19.96 5.12
N LEU A 54 0.84 -19.11 6.06
CA LEU A 54 1.34 -19.07 7.44
C LEU A 54 2.85 -18.82 7.59
N LYS A 55 3.53 -18.40 6.52
CA LYS A 55 4.95 -18.01 6.53
C LYS A 55 5.14 -16.53 6.25
N ILE A 56 6.25 -16.04 6.78
CA ILE A 56 6.75 -14.69 6.52
C ILE A 56 7.12 -14.57 5.04
N LEU A 57 6.95 -13.37 4.46
CA LEU A 57 7.41 -13.07 3.11
C LEU A 57 8.94 -13.23 3.04
N GLN A 58 9.39 -14.14 2.18
CA GLN A 58 10.80 -14.41 1.95
C GLN A 58 11.24 -13.71 0.67
N ILE A 59 12.48 -13.22 0.68
CA ILE A 59 13.04 -12.44 -0.41
C ILE A 59 14.40 -13.02 -0.77
N LEU A 60 14.53 -13.45 -2.01
CA LEU A 60 15.79 -13.96 -2.53
C LEU A 60 16.42 -12.93 -3.46
N ASN A 61 17.58 -12.42 -3.10
CA ASN A 61 18.37 -11.60 -4.00
C ASN A 61 19.04 -12.48 -5.07
N LEU A 62 18.70 -12.25 -6.34
CA LEU A 62 19.14 -13.12 -7.42
C LEU A 62 20.62 -12.91 -7.79
N ARG A 63 21.21 -11.76 -7.46
CA ARG A 63 22.65 -11.50 -7.68
C ARG A 63 23.50 -12.36 -6.75
N ASN A 64 23.28 -12.24 -5.44
CA ASN A 64 24.14 -12.85 -4.41
C ASN A 64 23.58 -14.15 -3.79
N SER A 65 22.36 -14.58 -4.18
CA SER A 65 21.66 -15.75 -3.61
C SER A 65 21.32 -15.63 -2.12
N LYS A 66 21.36 -14.43 -1.55
CA LYS A 66 21.02 -14.21 -0.15
C LYS A 66 19.50 -14.25 0.04
N LEU A 67 19.05 -15.10 0.96
CA LEU A 67 17.67 -15.13 1.42
C LEU A 67 17.54 -14.21 2.63
N SER A 68 16.58 -13.30 2.58
CA SER A 68 16.14 -12.49 3.72
C SER A 68 14.66 -12.76 4.00
N GLU A 69 14.27 -12.56 5.26
CA GLU A 69 12.88 -12.67 5.70
C GLU A 69 12.44 -11.31 6.23
N ILE A 70 11.22 -10.89 5.91
CA ILE A 70 10.67 -9.66 6.47
C ILE A 70 10.26 -9.91 7.94
N SER A 71 11.10 -9.48 8.88
CA SER A 71 10.99 -9.81 10.31
C SER A 71 9.74 -9.29 11.06
N ASN A 72 8.78 -8.66 10.38
CA ASN A 72 7.55 -8.23 11.05
C ASN A 72 6.58 -9.41 11.19
N SER A 73 6.59 -10.00 12.37
CA SER A 73 5.81 -11.14 12.83
C SER A 73 4.32 -10.84 13.14
N GLU A 74 3.82 -9.64 12.81
CA GLU A 74 2.44 -9.23 13.12
C GLU A 74 1.42 -9.61 12.03
N TYR A 75 1.83 -10.37 11.02
CA TYR A 75 1.08 -10.55 9.78
C TYR A 75 0.50 -11.96 9.68
N SER A 76 -0.67 -12.16 10.31
CA SER A 76 -1.42 -13.42 10.30
C SER A 76 -2.17 -13.69 8.98
N SER A 77 -2.26 -12.68 8.10
CA SER A 77 -2.87 -12.76 6.77
C SER A 77 -1.83 -12.36 5.73
N PRO A 78 -1.85 -12.92 4.49
CA PRO A 78 -0.96 -12.44 3.45
C PRO A 78 -1.08 -10.92 3.30
N PRO A 79 0.03 -10.18 3.32
CA PRO A 79 0.00 -8.75 3.06
C PRO A 79 -0.54 -8.52 1.66
N ARG A 80 -1.41 -7.52 1.46
CA ARG A 80 -1.68 -7.04 0.11
C ARG A 80 -0.42 -6.37 -0.40
N ILE A 81 0.09 -6.83 -1.54
CA ILE A 81 1.32 -6.30 -2.14
C ILE A 81 0.98 -5.51 -3.39
N ILE A 82 1.54 -4.31 -3.53
CA ILE A 82 1.36 -3.45 -4.69
C ILE A 82 2.74 -3.08 -5.23
N PHE A 83 3.01 -3.45 -6.47
CA PHE A 83 4.28 -3.16 -7.14
C PHE A 83 4.21 -1.80 -7.85
N LEU A 84 5.04 -0.86 -7.41
CA LEU A 84 5.20 0.43 -8.06
C LEU A 84 6.41 0.35 -9.00
N ASN A 85 6.20 -0.33 -10.13
CA ASN A 85 7.24 -0.63 -11.11
C ASN A 85 7.98 0.60 -11.62
N GLN A 86 7.28 1.73 -11.80
CA GLN A 86 7.91 2.97 -12.25
C GLN A 86 8.89 3.51 -11.20
N ASN A 87 8.52 3.39 -9.93
CA ASN A 87 9.29 3.91 -8.80
C ASN A 87 10.27 2.88 -8.24
N ARG A 88 10.26 1.65 -8.75
CA ARG A 88 11.08 0.51 -8.30
C ARG A 88 10.94 0.21 -6.81
N ILE A 89 9.78 0.52 -6.23
CA ILE A 89 9.43 0.14 -4.85
C ILE A 89 8.18 -0.73 -4.85
N PHE A 90 7.91 -1.41 -3.74
CA PHE A 90 6.62 -2.06 -3.54
C PHE A 90 6.05 -1.72 -2.17
N LEU A 91 4.73 -1.73 -2.08
CA LEU A 91 4.00 -1.50 -0.84
C LEU A 91 3.46 -2.82 -0.31
N THR A 92 3.54 -3.02 1.00
CA THR A 92 2.79 -4.06 1.71
C THR A 92 1.77 -3.41 2.62
N MET A 93 0.55 -3.89 2.57
CA MET A 93 -0.52 -3.46 3.45
C MET A 93 -0.90 -4.60 4.37
N THR A 94 -0.71 -4.40 5.67
CA THR A 94 -1.11 -5.39 6.67
C THR A 94 -1.64 -4.73 7.91
N ASN A 95 -2.73 -5.27 8.46
CA ASN A 95 -3.42 -4.71 9.62
C ASN A 95 -3.69 -3.20 9.43
N ASN A 96 -4.02 -2.80 8.20
CA ASN A 96 -4.26 -1.43 7.76
C ASN A 96 -3.03 -0.50 7.73
N PHE A 97 -1.83 -0.98 8.04
CA PHE A 97 -0.60 -0.20 7.90
C PHE A 97 -0.02 -0.35 6.50
N VAL A 98 0.40 0.76 5.93
CA VAL A 98 1.15 0.80 4.68
C VAL A 98 2.64 0.86 4.99
N VAL A 99 3.41 -0.06 4.41
CA VAL A 99 4.87 -0.07 4.49
C VAL A 99 5.41 -0.12 3.07
N GLY A 100 6.25 0.84 2.71
CA GLY A 100 7.02 0.82 1.48
C GLY A 100 8.31 0.04 1.65
N TRP A 101 8.75 -0.58 0.56
CA TRP A 101 9.97 -1.37 0.51
C TRP A 101 10.82 -0.89 -0.64
N ASP A 102 12.01 -0.40 -0.31
CA ASP A 102 13.02 0.08 -1.26
C ASP A 102 14.08 -1.02 -1.49
N PRO A 103 14.10 -1.65 -2.67
CA PRO A 103 15.13 -2.60 -3.06
C PRO A 103 16.46 -1.88 -3.29
N GLN A 104 17.36 -1.96 -2.31
CA GLN A 104 18.75 -1.55 -2.48
C GLN A 104 19.58 -2.70 -3.08
N GLU A 105 20.86 -2.46 -3.35
CA GLU A 105 21.72 -3.43 -4.05
C GLU A 105 21.78 -4.80 -3.36
N ASP A 106 21.99 -4.80 -2.04
CA ASP A 106 22.18 -6.01 -1.23
C ASP A 106 21.11 -6.25 -0.16
N ASP A 107 20.19 -5.28 0.01
CA ASP A 107 19.19 -5.33 1.08
C ASP A 107 17.84 -4.77 0.63
N LEU A 108 16.85 -4.90 1.51
CA LEU A 108 15.54 -4.31 1.35
C LEU A 108 15.25 -3.41 2.55
N VAL A 109 15.08 -2.12 2.29
CA VAL A 109 14.81 -1.14 3.35
C VAL A 109 13.31 -0.95 3.49
N SER A 110 12.78 -1.13 4.70
CA SER A 110 11.39 -0.80 5.02
C SER A 110 11.24 0.66 5.38
N ILE A 111 10.22 1.29 4.84
CA ILE A 111 9.86 2.68 5.09
C ILE A 111 8.37 2.67 5.49
N PRO A 112 8.07 2.80 6.79
CA PRO A 112 6.68 2.87 7.23
C PRO A 112 6.07 4.18 6.74
N PHE A 113 4.85 4.10 6.19
CA PHE A 113 4.05 5.30 5.94
C PHE A 113 3.28 5.57 7.24
N GLU A 114 3.92 6.27 8.17
CA GLU A 114 3.53 6.36 9.59
C GLU A 114 2.11 6.87 9.78
N ASP A 115 1.67 7.76 8.91
CA ASP A 115 0.33 8.33 8.94
C ASP A 115 -0.64 7.68 7.95
N HIS A 116 -0.22 6.73 7.11
CA HIS A 116 -1.14 5.94 6.27
C HIS A 116 -1.69 4.72 7.02
N ILE A 117 -2.59 4.99 7.97
CA ILE A 117 -3.30 3.97 8.75
C ILE A 117 -4.73 3.86 8.19
N LEU A 118 -4.95 2.89 7.32
CA LEU A 118 -6.20 2.70 6.59
C LEU A 118 -7.38 2.39 7.54
N TRP A 119 -8.58 2.82 7.16
CA TRP A 119 -9.80 2.52 7.92
C TRP A 119 -10.22 1.05 7.84
N GLY A 120 -10.13 0.45 6.66
CA GLY A 120 -10.48 -0.93 6.42
C GLY A 120 -9.35 -1.74 5.79
N SER A 121 -9.70 -2.98 5.46
CA SER A 121 -8.93 -3.85 4.57
C SER A 121 -9.49 -3.83 3.14
N GLY A 122 -10.28 -2.80 2.79
CA GLY A 122 -11.00 -2.74 1.53
C GLY A 122 -10.13 -2.21 0.39
N ASP A 123 -10.48 -2.56 -0.84
CA ASP A 123 -9.72 -2.10 -2.02
C ASP A 123 -9.85 -0.59 -2.29
N ASN A 124 -10.82 0.07 -1.66
CA ASN A 124 -11.22 1.44 -1.96
C ASN A 124 -10.71 2.47 -0.93
N ASP A 125 -9.89 2.03 0.04
CA ASP A 125 -9.37 2.91 1.09
C ASP A 125 -8.19 3.78 0.62
N PHE A 126 -7.69 3.56 -0.60
CA PHE A 126 -6.62 4.36 -1.16
C PHE A 126 -6.68 4.40 -2.70
N TYR A 127 -5.97 5.37 -3.25
CA TYR A 127 -5.73 5.54 -4.68
C TYR A 127 -4.23 5.78 -4.88
N ILE A 128 -3.67 5.22 -5.96
CA ILE A 128 -2.29 5.46 -6.38
C ILE A 128 -2.35 6.00 -7.80
N THR A 129 -1.66 7.10 -8.07
CA THR A 129 -1.67 7.76 -9.38
C THR A 129 -1.10 6.87 -10.48
N ARG A 130 -1.43 7.20 -11.73
CA ARG A 130 -0.91 6.51 -12.91
C ARG A 130 0.62 6.52 -12.97
N ASP A 131 1.22 7.65 -12.62
CA ASP A 131 2.68 7.82 -12.54
C ASP A 131 3.27 7.22 -11.26
N GLN A 132 2.43 6.62 -10.42
CA GLN A 132 2.76 5.91 -9.18
C GLN A 132 3.45 6.77 -8.12
N ASP A 133 3.53 8.08 -8.32
CA ASP A 133 4.25 9.06 -7.53
C ASP A 133 3.48 9.60 -6.32
N ILE A 134 2.15 9.43 -6.31
CA ILE A 134 1.27 9.88 -5.23
C ILE A 134 0.43 8.70 -4.75
N ILE A 135 0.37 8.54 -3.43
CA ILE A 135 -0.60 7.69 -2.75
C ILE A 135 -1.54 8.57 -1.93
N LEU A 136 -2.83 8.36 -2.14
CA LEU A 136 -3.91 9.02 -1.43
C LEU A 136 -4.64 7.97 -0.60
N SER A 137 -4.84 8.18 0.69
CA SER A 137 -5.39 7.15 1.58
C SER A 137 -6.39 7.73 2.57
N TYR A 138 -7.54 7.07 2.70
CA TYR A 138 -8.48 7.34 3.77
C TYR A 138 -8.00 6.69 5.06
N CYS A 139 -7.57 7.55 6.00
CA CYS A 139 -6.87 7.16 7.20
C CYS A 139 -7.67 7.48 8.46
N ARG A 140 -7.48 6.66 9.49
CA ARG A 140 -8.01 6.90 10.83
C ARG A 140 -6.97 7.61 11.70
N SER A 141 -7.39 8.56 12.52
CA SER A 141 -6.56 9.24 13.52
C SER A 141 -6.31 8.35 14.74
N ALA A 142 -5.83 7.13 14.53
CA ALA A 142 -5.48 6.22 15.61
C ALA A 142 -3.97 5.99 15.62
N THR A 143 -3.38 5.92 16.81
CA THR A 143 -2.04 5.35 16.95
C THR A 143 -2.06 3.84 16.65
N ARG A 144 -0.91 3.27 16.28
CA ARG A 144 -0.73 1.84 15.92
C ARG A 144 -1.31 0.85 16.95
N TYR A 145 -1.53 1.30 18.19
CA TYR A 145 -1.96 0.49 19.33
C TYR A 145 -3.42 0.69 19.75
N GLU A 146 -4.13 1.64 19.15
CA GLU A 146 -5.51 1.96 19.52
C GLU A 146 -6.51 1.22 18.63
N ARG A 147 -7.47 0.53 19.27
CA ARG A 147 -8.61 -0.06 18.56
C ARG A 147 -9.46 1.05 17.92
N PRO A 148 -10.01 0.83 16.72
CA PRO A 148 -10.96 1.77 16.13
C PRO A 148 -12.11 2.02 17.11
N ARG A 149 -12.39 3.28 17.40
CA ARG A 149 -13.61 3.69 18.10
C ARG A 149 -14.46 4.48 17.10
N GLU A 150 -15.78 4.29 17.17
CA GLU A 150 -16.73 5.18 16.50
C GLU A 150 -16.48 6.62 16.97
N GLY A 151 -16.38 7.56 16.03
CA GLY A 151 -16.00 8.95 16.29
C GLY A 151 -14.49 9.26 16.29
N ASN A 152 -13.61 8.30 15.95
CA ASN A 152 -12.22 8.65 15.66
C ASN A 152 -12.17 9.61 14.47
N ALA A 153 -11.45 10.73 14.62
CA ALA A 153 -11.19 11.64 13.50
C ALA A 153 -10.61 10.88 12.31
N SER A 154 -11.05 11.24 11.12
CA SER A 154 -10.65 10.64 9.86
C SER A 154 -10.01 11.71 8.98
N SER A 155 -9.07 11.27 8.14
CA SER A 155 -8.36 12.15 7.24
C SER A 155 -8.08 11.50 5.91
N ILE A 156 -7.95 12.29 4.85
CA ILE A 156 -7.40 11.84 3.58
C ILE A 156 -5.94 12.26 3.58
N ASN A 157 -5.04 11.29 3.62
CA ASN A 157 -3.60 11.54 3.66
C ASN A 157 -3.02 11.37 2.27
N ILE A 158 -2.19 12.34 1.88
CA ILE A 158 -1.57 12.39 0.57
C ILE A 158 -0.07 12.31 0.78
N SER A 159 0.59 11.29 0.23
CA SER A 159 2.04 11.13 0.28
C SER A 159 2.62 11.05 -1.10
N ASN A 160 3.83 11.57 -1.26
CA ASN A 160 4.65 11.32 -2.43
C ASN A 160 5.47 10.03 -2.21
N THR A 161 5.26 9.04 -3.08
CA THR A 161 5.91 7.72 -2.98
C THR A 161 7.38 7.76 -3.42
N LEU A 162 7.79 8.72 -4.24
CA LEU A 162 9.19 8.92 -4.67
C LEU A 162 10.06 9.47 -3.54
N LEU A 163 9.49 10.30 -2.67
CA LEU A 163 10.25 10.94 -1.59
C LEU A 163 10.59 9.96 -0.47
N LEU A 164 9.86 8.85 -0.34
CA LEU A 164 10.15 7.79 0.63
C LEU A 164 10.32 8.32 2.07
N THR A 165 9.65 9.41 2.41
CA THR A 165 9.74 10.08 3.72
C THR A 165 8.94 9.37 4.80
N GLY A 166 8.01 8.49 4.41
CA GLY A 166 7.08 7.83 5.32
C GLY A 166 6.00 8.75 5.90
N HIS A 167 5.92 10.01 5.46
CA HIS A 167 4.98 11.01 5.99
C HIS A 167 4.20 11.66 4.85
N SER A 168 2.93 11.94 5.11
CA SER A 168 2.09 12.70 4.18
C SER A 168 2.60 14.12 3.97
N ILE A 169 2.49 14.57 2.72
CA ILE A 169 2.75 15.94 2.28
C ILE A 169 1.54 16.84 2.51
N ALA A 170 0.34 16.25 2.62
CA ALA A 170 -0.90 16.97 2.93
C ALA A 170 -1.93 16.03 3.59
N LYS A 171 -2.82 16.62 4.41
CA LYS A 171 -3.95 15.93 5.03
C LYS A 171 -5.22 16.76 4.87
N ILE A 172 -6.33 16.11 4.55
CA ILE A 172 -7.67 16.72 4.55
C ILE A 172 -8.42 16.14 5.75
N ASN A 173 -8.71 16.97 6.74
CA ASN A 173 -9.37 16.57 7.99
C ASN A 173 -10.87 16.91 7.99
N ALA A 174 -11.64 16.09 8.70
CA ALA A 174 -13.08 16.30 8.91
C ALA A 174 -13.43 17.57 9.68
N THR A 175 -12.65 17.79 10.73
CA THR A 175 -13.00 18.68 11.83
C THR A 175 -12.53 20.12 11.61
N GLU A 176 -11.74 20.38 10.58
CA GLU A 176 -11.17 21.72 10.35
C GLU A 176 -12.13 22.67 9.64
N VAL A 177 -13.27 22.18 9.15
CA VAL A 177 -14.25 23.02 8.45
C VAL A 177 -15.27 23.65 9.41
N SER A 178 -15.30 23.25 10.68
CA SER A 178 -16.39 23.62 11.59
C SER A 178 -16.13 24.79 12.54
N ASP A 179 -14.92 25.35 12.70
CA ASP A 179 -14.67 26.20 13.90
C ASP A 179 -13.91 27.54 13.75
N SER A 180 -13.63 28.08 12.57
CA SER A 180 -12.87 29.37 12.50
C SER A 180 -13.52 30.59 11.86
N ASP A 181 -14.75 30.60 11.33
CA ASP A 181 -15.24 31.81 10.63
C ASP A 181 -16.76 32.14 10.70
N PHE A 182 -17.46 31.87 11.80
CA PHE A 182 -18.86 32.33 11.95
C PHE A 182 -19.09 33.25 13.15
N ASN A 183 -18.56 34.47 13.05
CA ASN A 183 -19.01 35.60 13.87
C ASN A 183 -19.46 36.82 13.05
N ASN A 184 -19.99 36.63 11.83
CA ASN A 184 -20.73 37.69 11.14
C ASN A 184 -22.05 37.19 10.54
N LYS A 185 -23.11 37.91 10.91
CA LYS A 185 -24.50 37.76 10.49
C LYS A 185 -24.67 38.14 9.01
N MET A 186 -25.73 37.58 8.40
CA MET A 186 -26.30 37.86 7.06
C MET A 186 -25.58 37.20 5.88
N ASP A 187 -26.03 36.03 5.44
CA ASP A 187 -26.97 35.89 4.31
C ASP A 187 -27.39 34.41 4.17
N GLN A 188 -28.69 34.14 4.10
CA GLN A 188 -29.28 32.78 4.10
C GLN A 188 -29.80 32.42 2.70
N SER A 189 -28.93 32.16 1.72
CA SER A 189 -29.42 31.61 0.43
C SER A 189 -28.42 30.80 -0.42
N SER A 190 -27.28 30.36 0.12
CA SER A 190 -26.37 29.45 -0.60
C SER A 190 -25.43 28.69 0.33
N ARG A 191 -25.99 27.78 1.14
CA ARG A 191 -25.22 26.82 1.95
C ARG A 191 -25.43 25.40 1.41
N THR A 192 -24.61 25.00 0.47
CA THR A 192 -24.43 23.59 0.06
C THR A 192 -22.95 23.27 0.15
N GLY A 193 -22.53 22.62 1.22
CA GLY A 193 -21.16 22.12 1.33
C GLY A 193 -20.65 22.07 2.75
N VAL A 194 -20.20 20.88 3.13
CA VAL A 194 -19.16 20.66 4.15
C VAL A 194 -19.56 20.63 5.64
N GLU A 195 -20.74 20.08 5.98
CA GLU A 195 -20.99 19.66 7.38
C GLU A 195 -20.76 18.16 7.63
N ASP A 196 -20.66 17.32 6.58
CA ASP A 196 -20.58 15.85 6.72
C ASP A 196 -19.40 15.21 5.94
N ALA A 197 -18.16 15.60 6.22
CA ALA A 197 -16.98 14.95 5.61
C ALA A 197 -15.87 14.74 6.64
N PRO A 198 -15.11 13.61 6.65
CA PRO A 198 -15.32 12.31 6.05
C PRO A 198 -15.64 11.25 7.12
N GLU A 199 -16.83 11.29 7.74
CA GLU A 199 -17.26 10.17 8.56
C GLU A 199 -17.83 9.06 7.67
N GLY A 200 -17.28 7.85 7.80
CA GLY A 200 -17.74 6.69 7.05
C GLY A 200 -17.48 6.76 5.54
N ILE A 201 -16.33 7.26 5.09
CA ILE A 201 -15.91 7.07 3.69
C ILE A 201 -15.81 5.56 3.40
N ILE A 202 -16.31 5.18 2.23
CA ILE A 202 -16.24 3.82 1.69
C ILE A 202 -15.37 3.72 0.44
N ALA A 203 -15.07 4.85 -0.20
CA ALA A 203 -14.22 4.90 -1.37
C ALA A 203 -13.57 6.27 -1.56
N VAL A 204 -12.32 6.25 -2.03
CA VAL A 204 -11.61 7.44 -2.47
C VAL A 204 -11.07 7.26 -3.89
N TYR A 205 -11.14 8.33 -4.68
CA TYR A 205 -10.69 8.38 -6.06
C TYR A 205 -10.05 9.74 -6.36
N PHE A 206 -9.03 9.76 -7.21
CA PHE A 206 -8.40 11.01 -7.65
C PHE A 206 -8.49 11.11 -9.18
N ASP A 207 -9.22 12.13 -9.65
CA ASP A 207 -9.21 12.53 -11.05
C ASP A 207 -7.93 13.32 -11.31
N GLU A 208 -6.94 12.62 -11.86
CA GLU A 208 -5.62 13.18 -12.20
C GLU A 208 -5.69 14.24 -13.31
N GLU A 209 -6.72 14.24 -14.17
CA GLU A 209 -6.85 15.21 -15.26
C GLU A 209 -7.43 16.54 -14.76
N GLN A 210 -8.40 16.46 -13.85
CA GLN A 210 -9.06 17.64 -13.27
C GLN A 210 -8.45 18.10 -11.94
N ASN A 211 -7.52 17.33 -11.39
CA ASN A 211 -6.92 17.54 -10.06
C ASN A 211 -8.00 17.61 -8.96
N GLN A 212 -8.93 16.65 -8.98
CA GLN A 212 -10.06 16.58 -8.05
C GLN A 212 -10.07 15.26 -7.29
N ILE A 213 -10.28 15.32 -5.99
CA ILE A 213 -10.47 14.12 -5.16
C ILE A 213 -11.96 13.89 -5.00
N PHE A 214 -12.41 12.67 -5.21
CA PHE A 214 -13.78 12.24 -4.97
C PHE A 214 -13.81 11.29 -3.77
N THR A 215 -14.75 11.51 -2.87
CA THR A 215 -14.99 10.61 -1.73
C THR A 215 -16.45 10.24 -1.64
N ALA A 216 -16.74 8.94 -1.55
CA ALA A 216 -18.09 8.44 -1.29
C ALA A 216 -18.20 7.98 0.17
N ASN A 217 -19.33 8.24 0.83
CA ASN A 217 -19.59 7.83 2.20
C ASN A 217 -20.75 6.82 2.31
N LYS A 218 -20.97 6.29 3.52
CA LYS A 218 -22.09 5.37 3.84
C LYS A 218 -23.47 6.02 3.77
N SER A 219 -23.54 7.34 3.66
CA SER A 219 -24.80 8.11 3.58
C SER A 219 -25.24 8.33 2.13
N ASP A 220 -24.65 7.61 1.18
CA ASP A 220 -24.88 7.73 -0.27
C ASP A 220 -24.55 9.12 -0.84
N SER A 221 -23.70 9.92 -0.17
CA SER A 221 -23.20 11.19 -0.71
C SER A 221 -21.79 11.07 -1.28
N VAL A 222 -21.54 11.85 -2.33
CA VAL A 222 -20.22 12.02 -2.95
C VAL A 222 -19.76 13.46 -2.74
N HIS A 223 -18.55 13.62 -2.21
CA HIS A 223 -17.91 14.91 -2.02
C HIS A 223 -16.77 15.05 -3.03
N VAL A 224 -16.60 16.26 -3.55
CA VAL A 224 -15.53 16.62 -4.48
C VAL A 224 -14.65 17.65 -3.80
N TRP A 225 -13.36 17.38 -3.74
CA TRP A 225 -12.33 18.25 -3.19
C TRP A 225 -11.46 18.76 -4.34
N TYR A 226 -11.24 20.06 -4.38
CA TYR A 226 -10.42 20.74 -5.38
C TYR A 226 -9.71 21.91 -4.70
N ASN A 227 -8.69 22.45 -5.36
CA ASN A 227 -8.00 23.66 -4.94
C ASN A 227 -8.67 24.91 -5.50
#